data_AF-A0A545TH03-F1
#
_entry.id   AF-A0A545TH03-F1
#
_cell.length_a   1.000
_cell.length_b   1.000
_cell.length_c   1.000
_cell.angle_alpha   90.00
_cell.angle_beta   90.00
_cell.angle_gamma   90.00
#
_symmetry.space_group_name_H-M   'P 1'
#
loop_
_entity.id
_entity.type
_entity.pdbx_description
1 polymer ?
#
loop_
_entity_poly.entity_id
_entity_poly.type
_entity_poly.pdbx_seq_one_letter_code
_entity_poly.pdbx_strand_id
1 'polypeptide(L)'
;MLSLKLLVTKPGQLAQDYLNGIRVHRINPFQLFLIINVIYFVFIVFVPQNAFTTPLEVHLNATNFPHHALANDMVAQALSEQNLSKTTYAQKFDQLIQVHSKSLVILLIPMVALISLPLLKECSHKMIASVVFASHFVSALLLFMIVFGSLLYALGGVVDWLGVPHIKAIVFSEAFGSIVMVGFCLSYFASSLRRINGIRWPRAIGLATFLVFAFYWIILIYRMILFFTTFYSL
;
A
#
# COMPACT_ATOMS: atom_id res chain seq x y z
N MET A 1 -4.95 15.50 18.92
CA MET A 1 -5.31 14.48 17.90
C MET A 1 -5.34 13.08 18.53
N LEU A 2 -6.46 12.66 19.10
CA LEU A 2 -6.58 11.33 19.72
C LEU A 2 -6.63 10.19 18.68
N SER A 3 -7.21 10.45 17.50
CA SER A 3 -7.42 9.45 16.44
C SER A 3 -6.13 8.97 15.76
N LEU A 4 -5.19 9.86 15.44
CA LEU A 4 -3.88 9.49 14.88
C LEU A 4 -3.06 8.64 15.85
N LYS A 5 -3.05 9.04 17.14
CA LYS A 5 -2.41 8.26 18.19
C LYS A 5 -3.04 6.87 18.30
N LEU A 6 -4.36 6.74 18.25
CA LEU A 6 -5.04 5.44 18.34
C LEU A 6 -4.81 4.55 17.10
N LEU A 7 -4.72 5.13 15.90
CA LEU A 7 -4.41 4.38 14.67
C LEU A 7 -3.06 3.68 14.77
N VAL A 8 -2.06 4.38 15.31
CA VAL A 8 -0.68 3.89 15.42
C VAL A 8 -0.49 3.03 16.68
N THR A 9 -1.00 3.48 17.84
CA THR A 9 -0.73 2.83 19.13
C THR A 9 -1.70 1.72 19.49
N LYS A 10 -2.91 1.70 18.92
CA LYS A 10 -3.96 0.72 19.23
C LYS A 10 -4.75 0.33 17.96
N PRO A 11 -4.10 -0.33 16.98
CA PRO A 11 -4.76 -0.77 15.76
C PRO A 11 -5.99 -1.63 16.09
N GLY A 12 -7.09 -1.38 15.39
CA GLY A 12 -8.41 -1.99 15.64
C GLY A 12 -9.30 -1.30 16.67
N GLN A 13 -8.78 -0.43 17.56
CA GLN A 13 -9.60 0.25 18.58
C GLN A 13 -10.56 1.26 17.94
N LEU A 14 -10.11 1.93 16.88
CA LEU A 14 -10.95 2.85 16.11
C LEU A 14 -12.11 2.13 15.43
N ALA A 15 -11.84 0.95 14.84
CA ALA A 15 -12.87 0.12 14.23
C ALA A 15 -13.87 -0.38 15.28
N GLN A 16 -13.39 -0.86 16.43
CA GLN A 16 -14.24 -1.34 17.53
C GLN A 16 -15.12 -0.22 18.09
N ASP A 17 -14.57 0.97 18.33
CA ASP A 17 -15.33 2.10 18.88
C ASP A 17 -16.34 2.66 17.88
N TYR A 18 -16.05 2.59 16.58
CA TYR A 18 -17.01 2.92 15.52
C TYR A 18 -18.17 1.92 15.49
N LEU A 19 -17.87 0.62 15.58
CA LEU A 19 -18.88 -0.45 15.62
C LEU A 19 -19.73 -0.38 16.89
N ASN A 20 -19.16 0.06 18.01
CA ASN A 20 -19.86 0.28 19.29
C ASN A 20 -20.64 1.60 19.34
N GLY A 21 -20.72 2.36 18.24
CA GLY A 21 -21.54 3.57 18.15
C GLY A 21 -20.95 4.82 18.82
N ILE A 22 -19.68 4.81 19.23
CA ILE A 22 -19.00 5.97 19.81
C ILE A 22 -18.61 6.94 18.69
N ARG A 23 -19.58 7.74 18.21
CA ARG A 23 -19.43 8.63 17.04
C ARG A 23 -18.98 10.06 17.36
N VAL A 24 -18.96 10.46 18.63
CA VAL A 24 -18.97 11.89 19.03
C VAL A 24 -17.59 12.57 18.99
N HIS A 25 -16.49 11.83 18.83
CA HIS A 25 -15.14 12.45 18.89
C HIS A 25 -14.08 11.82 17.97
N ARG A 26 -14.47 11.12 16.90
CA ARG A 26 -13.51 10.41 16.04
C ARG A 26 -13.78 10.67 14.57
N ILE A 27 -12.73 11.01 13.83
CA ILE A 27 -12.78 11.23 12.38
C ILE A 27 -13.29 9.95 11.70
N ASN A 28 -14.18 10.09 10.73
CA ASN A 28 -14.69 8.97 9.94
C ASN A 28 -13.51 8.23 9.28
N PRO A 29 -13.48 6.89 9.29
CA PRO A 29 -12.41 6.10 8.67
C PRO A 29 -12.07 6.51 7.23
N PHE A 30 -13.09 6.86 6.43
CA PHE A 30 -12.88 7.33 5.06
C PHE A 30 -12.27 8.74 4.99
N GLN A 31 -12.73 9.65 5.85
CA GLN A 31 -12.13 11.00 5.95
C GLN A 31 -10.66 10.93 6.39
N LEU A 32 -10.34 10.04 7.33
CA LEU A 32 -8.97 9.81 7.79
C LEU A 32 -8.09 9.31 6.64
N PHE A 33 -8.58 8.36 5.84
CA PHE A 33 -7.89 7.89 4.64
C PHE A 33 -7.63 9.05 3.67
N LEU A 34 -8.65 9.85 3.34
CA LEU A 34 -8.48 10.95 2.39
C LEU A 34 -7.43 11.96 2.87
N ILE A 35 -7.45 12.34 4.15
CA ILE A 35 -6.46 13.25 4.73
C ILE A 35 -5.05 12.67 4.60
N ILE A 36 -4.85 11.42 5.02
CA ILE A 36 -3.53 10.78 4.97
C ILE A 36 -3.08 10.55 3.52
N ASN A 37 -4.00 10.23 2.61
CA ASN A 37 -3.73 10.04 1.19
C ASN A 37 -3.21 11.33 0.55
N VAL A 38 -3.86 12.46 0.80
CA VAL A 38 -3.40 13.77 0.34
C VAL A 38 -2.01 14.09 0.93
N ILE A 39 -1.82 13.87 2.23
CA ILE A 39 -0.51 14.08 2.88
C ILE A 39 0.57 13.19 2.24
N TYR A 40 0.27 11.92 1.96
CA TYR A 40 1.20 11.00 1.31
C TYR A 40 1.61 11.50 -0.07
N PHE A 41 0.66 11.94 -0.90
CA PHE A 41 0.98 12.42 -2.25
C PHE A 41 1.69 13.78 -2.28
N VAL A 42 1.49 14.62 -1.26
CA VAL A 42 2.31 15.82 -1.05
C VAL A 42 3.71 15.43 -0.58
N PHE A 43 3.83 14.46 0.32
CA PHE A 43 5.11 14.00 0.86
C PHE A 43 6.05 13.43 -0.20
N ILE A 44 5.54 12.61 -1.13
CA ILE A 44 6.38 12.01 -2.18
C ILE A 44 6.97 13.02 -3.17
N VAL A 45 6.47 14.26 -3.20
CA VAL A 45 7.07 15.35 -3.98
C VAL A 45 8.43 15.76 -3.39
N PHE A 46 8.57 15.67 -2.06
CA PHE A 46 9.80 16.04 -1.36
C PHE A 46 10.73 14.84 -1.16
N VAL A 47 10.16 13.64 -1.00
CA VAL A 47 10.92 12.39 -0.82
C VAL A 47 10.60 11.48 -1.99
N PRO A 48 11.52 11.28 -2.96
CA PRO A 48 11.28 10.55 -4.20
C PRO A 48 11.24 9.03 -3.98
N GLN A 49 10.31 8.58 -3.14
CA GLN A 49 10.05 7.20 -2.78
C GLN A 49 8.57 6.92 -3.03
N ASN A 50 8.25 6.47 -4.25
CA ASN A 50 6.87 6.14 -4.61
C ASN A 50 6.66 4.63 -4.70
N ALA A 51 6.08 4.07 -3.64
CA ALA A 51 5.81 2.63 -3.53
C ALA A 51 4.63 2.16 -4.41
N PHE A 52 3.79 3.09 -4.91
CA PHE A 52 2.57 2.78 -5.65
C PHE A 52 2.66 3.03 -7.15
N THR A 53 3.84 3.40 -7.65
CA THR A 53 4.15 3.47 -9.08
C THR A 53 5.13 2.40 -9.48
N THR A 54 5.02 1.92 -10.71
CA THR A 54 5.91 0.89 -11.25
C THR A 54 6.32 1.33 -12.65
N PRO A 55 7.60 1.60 -12.91
CA PRO A 55 8.04 2.00 -14.26
C PRO A 55 7.69 0.95 -15.29
N LEU A 56 7.53 1.37 -16.55
CA LEU A 56 7.22 0.46 -17.66
C LEU A 56 8.20 -0.71 -17.73
N GLU A 57 9.49 -0.46 -17.54
CA GLU A 57 10.53 -1.47 -17.57
C GLU A 57 10.28 -2.61 -16.57
N VAL A 58 9.81 -2.27 -15.35
CA VAL A 58 9.50 -3.27 -14.33
C VAL A 58 8.28 -4.08 -14.74
N HIS A 59 7.25 -3.46 -15.35
CA HIS A 59 6.10 -4.20 -15.87
C HIS A 59 6.47 -5.22 -16.95
N LEU A 60 7.48 -4.92 -17.76
CA LEU A 60 7.92 -5.76 -18.87
C LEU A 60 8.95 -6.82 -18.48
N ASN A 61 9.66 -6.67 -17.35
CA ASN A 61 10.72 -7.59 -16.93
C ASN A 61 10.36 -8.44 -15.70
N ALA A 62 9.39 -7.99 -14.89
CA ALA A 62 9.01 -8.67 -13.65
C ALA A 62 8.10 -9.88 -13.93
N THR A 63 8.68 -11.09 -13.94
CA THR A 63 7.96 -12.34 -14.24
C THR A 63 6.92 -12.73 -13.19
N ASN A 64 6.98 -12.15 -11.99
CA ASN A 64 5.98 -12.35 -10.94
C ASN A 64 4.69 -11.54 -11.18
N PHE A 65 4.66 -10.65 -12.17
CA PHE A 65 3.45 -9.91 -12.50
C PHE A 65 2.50 -10.76 -13.35
N PRO A 66 1.22 -10.90 -12.94
CA PRO A 66 0.25 -11.72 -13.67
C PRO A 66 0.06 -11.31 -15.13
N HIS A 67 0.27 -10.02 -15.45
CA HIS A 67 0.08 -9.44 -16.78
C HIS A 67 1.37 -9.31 -17.59
N HIS A 68 2.51 -9.82 -17.12
CA HIS A 68 3.82 -9.62 -17.76
C HIS A 68 3.85 -10.01 -19.25
N ALA A 69 3.33 -11.18 -19.62
CA ALA A 69 3.33 -11.65 -21.01
C ALA A 69 2.47 -10.73 -21.90
N LEU A 70 1.24 -10.46 -21.46
CA LEU A 70 0.30 -9.59 -22.18
C LEU A 70 0.84 -8.15 -22.29
N ALA A 71 1.50 -7.63 -21.26
CA ALA A 71 2.13 -6.31 -21.27
C ALA A 71 3.22 -6.21 -22.35
N ASN A 72 4.05 -7.25 -22.50
CA ASN A 72 5.08 -7.30 -23.54
C ASN A 72 4.46 -7.27 -24.94
N ASP A 73 3.44 -8.09 -25.19
CA ASP A 73 2.78 -8.16 -26.49
C ASP A 73 2.10 -6.83 -26.85
N MET A 74 1.34 -6.26 -25.91
CA MET A 74 0.63 -4.99 -26.11
C MET A 74 1.57 -3.81 -26.35
N VAL A 75 2.69 -3.74 -25.62
CA VAL A 75 3.67 -2.66 -25.81
C VAL A 75 4.44 -2.85 -27.12
N ALA A 76 4.80 -4.08 -27.49
CA ALA A 76 5.44 -4.36 -28.78
C ALA A 76 4.55 -3.93 -29.95
N GLN A 77 3.24 -4.23 -29.87
CA GLN A 77 2.26 -3.78 -30.86
C GLN A 77 2.18 -2.25 -30.89
N ALA A 78 2.01 -1.58 -29.74
CA ALA A 78 1.91 -0.12 -29.68
C ALA A 78 3.15 0.60 -30.23
N LEU A 79 4.35 0.07 -29.99
CA LEU A 79 5.59 0.62 -30.55
C LEU A 79 5.61 0.55 -32.08
N SER A 80 5.11 -0.56 -32.65
CA SER A 80 5.05 -0.76 -34.10
C SER A 80 4.00 0.16 -34.76
N GLU A 81 2.84 0.34 -34.14
CA GLU A 81 1.75 1.16 -34.67
C GLU A 81 2.06 2.66 -34.58
N GLN A 82 2.66 3.10 -33.47
CA GLN A 82 2.93 4.52 -33.21
C GLN A 82 4.29 5.00 -33.75
N ASN A 83 5.12 4.10 -34.31
CA ASN A 83 6.50 4.39 -34.73
C ASN A 83 7.32 5.11 -33.65
N LEU A 84 7.08 4.78 -32.38
CA LEU A 84 7.78 5.38 -31.25
C LEU A 84 8.99 4.54 -30.86
N SER A 85 10.05 5.21 -30.44
CA SER A 85 11.13 4.53 -29.74
C SER A 85 10.66 4.03 -28.37
N LYS A 86 11.22 2.90 -27.91
CA LYS A 86 10.91 2.33 -26.59
C LYS A 86 11.16 3.36 -25.46
N THR A 87 12.18 4.19 -25.59
CA THR A 87 12.52 5.22 -24.59
C THR A 87 11.48 6.32 -24.53
N THR A 88 11.03 6.82 -25.68
CA THR A 88 9.96 7.84 -25.74
C THR A 88 8.65 7.31 -25.18
N TYR A 89 8.29 6.06 -25.50
CA TYR A 89 7.09 5.43 -24.98
C TYR A 89 7.18 5.24 -23.46
N ALA A 90 8.31 4.75 -22.93
CA ALA A 90 8.54 4.58 -21.50
C ALA A 90 8.42 5.92 -20.74
N GLN A 91 9.00 7.01 -21.27
CA GLN A 91 8.89 8.33 -20.64
C GLN A 91 7.44 8.82 -20.54
N LYS A 92 6.65 8.67 -21.62
CA LYS A 92 5.23 9.04 -21.60
C LYS A 92 4.44 8.18 -20.61
N PHE A 93 4.67 6.87 -20.63
CA PHE A 93 4.04 5.93 -19.71
C PHE A 93 4.37 6.26 -18.25
N ASP A 94 5.65 6.47 -17.95
CA ASP A 94 6.15 6.74 -16.60
C ASP A 94 5.68 8.10 -16.07
N GLN A 95 5.41 9.08 -16.93
CA GLN A 95 4.75 10.33 -16.54
C GLN A 95 3.27 10.13 -16.19
N LEU A 96 2.53 9.41 -17.03
CA LEU A 96 1.10 9.16 -16.81
C LEU A 96 0.84 8.27 -15.60
N ILE A 97 1.65 7.23 -15.39
CA ILE A 97 1.46 6.31 -14.27
C ILE A 97 1.62 7.01 -12.91
N GLN A 98 2.46 8.06 -12.83
CA GLN A 98 2.59 8.89 -11.64
C GLN A 98 1.28 9.62 -11.32
N VAL A 99 0.53 10.06 -12.33
CA VAL A 99 -0.78 10.71 -12.15
C VAL A 99 -1.83 9.68 -11.73
N HIS A 100 -1.92 8.55 -12.43
CA HIS A 100 -2.92 7.51 -12.16
C HIS A 100 -2.76 6.85 -10.79
N SER A 101 -1.53 6.68 -10.31
CA SER A 101 -1.29 6.14 -8.97
C SER A 101 -1.94 6.97 -7.86
N LYS A 102 -2.11 8.29 -8.06
CA LYS A 102 -2.68 9.20 -7.05
C LYS A 102 -4.13 8.89 -6.73
N SER A 103 -4.92 8.62 -7.77
CA SER A 103 -6.33 8.29 -7.63
C SER A 103 -6.55 6.82 -7.32
N LEU A 104 -5.78 5.92 -7.95
CA LEU A 104 -6.04 4.48 -7.87
C LEU A 104 -5.67 3.85 -6.51
N VAL A 105 -4.88 4.50 -5.66
CA VAL A 105 -4.58 3.99 -4.30
C VAL A 105 -5.87 3.76 -3.48
N ILE A 106 -6.96 4.49 -3.76
CA ILE A 106 -8.25 4.27 -3.10
C ILE A 106 -8.81 2.85 -3.35
N LEU A 107 -8.42 2.21 -4.46
CA LEU A 107 -8.87 0.86 -4.84
C LEU A 107 -8.37 -0.22 -3.88
N LEU A 108 -7.30 0.05 -3.12
CA LEU A 108 -6.82 -0.84 -2.08
C LEU A 108 -7.88 -1.06 -0.98
N ILE A 109 -8.75 -0.08 -0.72
CA ILE A 109 -9.80 -0.18 0.31
C ILE A 109 -10.81 -1.29 -0.05
N PRO A 110 -11.52 -1.25 -1.20
CA PRO A 110 -12.45 -2.32 -1.54
C PRO A 110 -11.76 -3.68 -1.70
N MET A 111 -10.54 -3.73 -2.24
CA MET A 111 -9.79 -5.00 -2.36
C MET A 111 -9.48 -5.62 -1.00
N VAL A 112 -8.99 -4.84 -0.04
CA VAL A 112 -8.73 -5.31 1.33
C VAL A 112 -10.04 -5.60 2.08
N ALA A 113 -11.10 -4.82 1.85
CA ALA A 113 -12.40 -5.05 2.45
C ALA A 113 -13.01 -6.39 2.01
N LEU A 114 -12.93 -6.72 0.71
CA LEU A 114 -13.44 -7.97 0.16
C LEU A 114 -12.74 -9.19 0.77
N ILE A 115 -11.40 -9.16 0.86
CA ILE A 115 -10.66 -10.32 1.40
C ILE A 115 -10.81 -10.46 2.92
N SER A 116 -11.02 -9.36 3.64
CA SER A 116 -11.18 -9.37 5.10
C SER A 116 -12.60 -9.71 5.55
N LEU A 117 -13.59 -9.59 4.67
CA LEU A 117 -15.02 -9.89 4.93
C LEU A 117 -15.27 -11.25 5.62
N PRO A 118 -14.75 -12.39 5.11
CA PRO A 118 -14.98 -13.69 5.76
C PRO A 118 -14.28 -13.82 7.13
N LEU A 119 -13.35 -12.93 7.46
CA LEU A 119 -12.52 -13.01 8.66
C LEU A 119 -13.15 -12.28 9.86
N LEU A 120 -14.10 -11.36 9.64
CA LEU A 120 -14.76 -10.56 10.68
C LEU A 120 -16.08 -11.20 11.14
N LYS A 121 -16.00 -12.44 11.65
CA LYS A 121 -17.18 -13.31 11.85
C LYS A 121 -18.18 -12.83 12.90
N GLU A 122 -17.76 -12.03 13.89
CA GLU A 122 -18.56 -11.68 15.08
C GLU A 122 -19.21 -10.29 15.01
N CYS A 123 -19.04 -9.55 13.91
CA CYS A 123 -19.66 -8.25 13.74
C CYS A 123 -21.06 -8.39 13.11
N SER A 124 -22.07 -7.74 13.71
CA SER A 124 -23.45 -7.68 13.18
C SER A 124 -23.52 -7.06 11.77
N HIS A 125 -22.56 -6.20 11.42
CA HIS A 125 -22.47 -5.52 10.12
C HIS A 125 -21.10 -5.77 9.46
N LYS A 126 -20.86 -7.01 8.99
CA LYS A 126 -19.55 -7.46 8.46
C LYS A 126 -19.02 -6.61 7.32
N MET A 127 -19.88 -6.19 6.40
CA MET A 127 -19.49 -5.35 5.26
C MET A 127 -18.94 -4.00 5.73
N ILE A 128 -19.66 -3.34 6.63
CA ILE A 128 -19.25 -2.06 7.21
C ILE A 128 -17.94 -2.24 7.99
N ALA A 129 -17.85 -3.28 8.83
CA ALA A 129 -16.64 -3.58 9.59
C ALA A 129 -15.41 -3.78 8.69
N SER A 130 -15.58 -4.45 7.55
CA SER A 130 -14.49 -4.73 6.60
C SER A 130 -14.02 -3.48 5.86
N VAL A 131 -14.95 -2.61 5.45
CA VAL A 131 -14.63 -1.31 4.83
C VAL A 131 -13.90 -0.40 5.83
N VAL A 132 -14.37 -0.35 7.08
CA VAL A 132 -13.74 0.43 8.15
C VAL A 132 -12.34 -0.10 8.46
N PHE A 133 -12.19 -1.41 8.58
CA PHE A 133 -10.90 -2.07 8.78
C PHE A 133 -9.93 -1.76 7.63
N ALA A 134 -10.36 -1.94 6.38
CA ALA A 134 -9.57 -1.66 5.20
C ALA A 134 -9.15 -0.19 5.12
N SER A 135 -10.07 0.74 5.39
CA SER A 135 -9.78 2.18 5.39
C SER A 135 -8.71 2.54 6.42
N HIS A 136 -8.82 1.98 7.64
CA HIS A 136 -7.80 2.18 8.67
C HIS A 136 -6.46 1.54 8.32
N PHE A 137 -6.46 0.32 7.77
CA PHE A 137 -5.24 -0.35 7.35
C PHE A 137 -4.52 0.44 6.26
N VAL A 138 -5.21 0.84 5.18
CA VAL A 138 -4.61 1.61 4.09
C VAL A 138 -4.12 2.96 4.61
N SER A 139 -4.87 3.63 5.49
CA SER A 139 -4.42 4.85 6.18
C SER A 139 -3.12 4.63 6.97
N ALA A 140 -3.06 3.56 7.76
CA ALA A 140 -1.89 3.24 8.57
C ALA A 140 -0.68 2.88 7.69
N LEU A 141 -0.91 2.17 6.58
CA LEU A 141 0.11 1.83 5.59
C LEU A 141 0.72 3.08 4.95
N LEU A 142 -0.10 4.03 4.50
CA LEU A 142 0.38 5.29 3.93
C LEU A 142 1.17 6.12 4.96
N LEU A 143 0.67 6.21 6.19
CA LEU A 143 1.37 6.89 7.28
C LEU A 143 2.70 6.21 7.61
N PHE A 144 2.72 4.87 7.63
CA PHE A 144 3.93 4.10 7.82
C PHE A 144 4.95 4.38 6.72
N MET A 145 4.54 4.42 5.45
CA MET A 145 5.42 4.76 4.34
C MET A 145 5.99 6.18 4.45
N ILE A 146 5.20 7.17 4.90
CA ILE A 146 5.70 8.53 5.16
C ILE A 146 6.80 8.50 6.24
N VAL A 147 6.50 7.88 7.38
CA VAL A 147 7.43 7.85 8.53
C VAL A 147 8.69 7.05 8.17
N PHE A 148 8.53 5.86 7.62
CA PHE A 148 9.64 4.98 7.25
C PHE A 148 10.49 5.60 6.13
N GLY A 149 9.86 6.17 5.10
CA GLY A 149 10.56 6.87 4.02
C GLY A 149 11.35 8.08 4.54
N SER A 150 10.77 8.86 5.47
CA SER A 150 11.48 9.98 6.11
C SER A 150 12.70 9.52 6.91
N LEU A 151 12.55 8.44 7.67
CA LEU A 151 13.64 7.85 8.46
C LEU A 151 14.75 7.33 7.56
N LEU A 152 14.41 6.61 6.48
CA LEU A 152 15.40 6.15 5.50
C LEU A 152 16.11 7.31 4.82
N TYR A 153 15.38 8.34 4.38
CA TYR A 153 15.98 9.51 3.76
C TYR A 153 16.98 10.22 4.69
N ALA A 154 16.59 10.47 5.94
CA ALA A 154 17.46 11.08 6.94
C ALA A 154 18.69 10.21 7.26
N LEU A 155 18.49 8.89 7.42
CA LEU A 155 19.57 7.94 7.67
C LEU A 155 20.54 7.87 6.49
N GLY A 156 20.05 8.01 5.25
CA GLY A 156 20.89 8.05 4.04
C GLY A 156 21.86 9.21 4.07
N GLY A 157 21.39 10.41 4.42
CA GLY A 157 22.24 11.58 4.59
C GLY A 157 23.29 11.40 5.70
N VAL A 158 22.92 10.78 6.82
CA VAL A 158 23.86 10.49 7.92
C VAL A 158 24.90 9.46 7.50
N VAL A 159 24.50 8.39 6.83
CA VAL A 159 25.40 7.33 6.35
C VAL A 159 26.38 7.86 5.30
N ASP A 160 25.91 8.73 4.40
CA ASP A 160 26.77 9.39 3.41
C ASP A 160 27.77 10.33 4.07
N TRP A 161 27.36 11.07 5.11
CA TRP A 161 28.24 11.92 5.91
C TRP A 161 29.29 11.12 6.69
N LEU A 162 28.92 9.96 7.25
CA LEU A 162 29.83 9.07 7.99
C LEU A 162 30.75 8.24 7.08
N GLY A 163 30.48 8.18 5.77
CA GLY A 163 31.29 7.43 4.81
C GLY A 163 31.26 5.90 5.03
N VAL A 164 30.11 5.34 5.44
CA VAL A 164 29.94 3.90 5.75
C VAL A 164 29.10 3.15 4.69
N PRO A 165 29.65 2.84 3.50
CA PRO A 165 28.89 2.34 2.36
C PRO A 165 28.26 0.96 2.58
N HIS A 166 28.86 0.10 3.42
CA HIS A 166 28.32 -1.23 3.71
C HIS A 166 26.98 -1.17 4.45
N ILE A 167 26.82 -0.22 5.38
CA ILE A 167 25.55 -0.01 6.10
C ILE A 167 24.49 0.51 5.12
N LYS A 168 24.88 1.40 4.20
CA LYS A 168 23.99 1.90 3.14
C LYS A 168 23.47 0.74 2.29
N ALA A 169 24.34 -0.14 1.82
CA ALA A 169 23.95 -1.26 0.97
C ALA A 169 22.91 -2.18 1.64
N ILE A 170 23.04 -2.42 2.95
CA ILE A 170 22.09 -3.26 3.70
C ILE A 170 20.75 -2.54 3.90
N VAL A 171 20.78 -1.32 4.44
CA VAL A 171 19.56 -0.60 4.85
C VAL A 171 18.72 -0.15 3.65
N PHE A 172 19.37 0.20 2.54
CA PHE A 172 18.69 0.60 1.30
C PHE A 172 18.44 -0.56 0.34
N SER A 173 18.67 -1.81 0.78
CA SER A 173 18.30 -2.98 -0.01
C SER A 173 16.78 -3.15 -0.10
N GLU A 174 16.29 -3.59 -1.25
CA GLU A 174 14.87 -3.92 -1.45
C GLU A 174 14.38 -5.00 -0.46
N ALA A 175 15.27 -5.94 -0.12
CA ALA A 175 14.99 -7.01 0.84
C ALA A 175 14.71 -6.45 2.25
N PHE A 176 15.53 -5.51 2.73
CA PHE A 176 15.32 -4.88 4.04
C PHE A 176 13.98 -4.15 4.11
N GLY A 177 13.69 -3.31 3.11
CA GLY A 177 12.40 -2.60 3.01
C GLY A 177 11.21 -3.56 2.98
N SER A 178 11.33 -4.67 2.23
CA SER A 178 10.29 -5.69 2.13
C SER A 178 10.04 -6.41 3.46
N ILE A 179 11.10 -6.82 4.18
CA ILE A 179 10.99 -7.47 5.49
C ILE A 179 10.31 -6.54 6.51
N VAL A 180 10.72 -5.27 6.52
CA VAL A 180 10.15 -4.25 7.41
C VAL A 180 8.66 -4.03 7.09
N MET A 181 8.29 -3.96 5.82
CA MET A 181 6.89 -3.84 5.38
C MET A 181 6.06 -5.05 5.78
N VAL A 182 6.57 -6.27 5.58
CA VAL A 182 5.90 -7.52 6.00
C VAL A 182 5.70 -7.53 7.52
N GLY A 183 6.72 -7.15 8.29
CA GLY A 183 6.64 -7.04 9.75
C GLY A 183 5.56 -6.04 10.19
N PHE A 184 5.50 -4.86 9.55
CA PHE A 184 4.46 -3.87 9.79
C PHE A 184 3.07 -4.46 9.52
N CYS A 185 2.83 -5.00 8.32
CA CYS A 185 1.53 -5.56 7.93
C CYS A 185 1.10 -6.70 8.87
N LEU A 186 2.00 -7.63 9.19
CA LEU A 186 1.72 -8.75 10.09
C LEU A 186 1.32 -8.26 11.48
N SER A 187 2.09 -7.33 12.05
CA SER A 187 1.83 -6.76 13.38
C SER A 187 0.50 -6.01 13.43
N TYR A 188 0.18 -5.23 12.39
CA TYR A 188 -1.05 -4.46 12.28
C TYR A 188 -2.28 -5.38 12.13
N PHE A 189 -2.22 -6.35 11.22
CA PHE A 189 -3.31 -7.30 11.00
C PHE A 189 -3.56 -8.18 12.21
N ALA A 190 -2.52 -8.74 12.83
CA ALA A 190 -2.68 -9.60 14.00
C ALA A 190 -3.30 -8.83 15.17
N SER A 191 -2.81 -7.62 15.45
CA SER A 191 -3.32 -6.78 16.52
C SER A 191 -4.76 -6.34 16.29
N SER A 192 -5.09 -5.96 15.05
CA SER A 192 -6.45 -5.51 14.68
C SER A 192 -7.46 -6.66 14.73
N LEU A 193 -7.16 -7.80 14.11
CA LEU A 193 -8.06 -8.96 14.08
C LEU A 193 -8.29 -9.52 15.49
N ARG A 194 -7.24 -9.58 16.31
CA ARG A 194 -7.36 -9.97 17.72
C ARG A 194 -8.36 -9.08 18.45
N ARG A 195 -8.27 -7.76 18.28
CA ARG A 195 -9.11 -6.80 18.99
C ARG A 195 -10.55 -6.79 18.49
N ILE A 196 -10.75 -6.87 17.17
CA ILE A 196 -12.09 -6.82 16.56
C ILE A 196 -12.87 -8.11 16.81
N ASN A 197 -12.22 -9.27 16.70
CA ASN A 197 -12.87 -10.58 16.82
C ASN A 197 -12.73 -11.23 18.22
N GLY A 198 -12.01 -10.61 19.16
CA GLY A 198 -11.79 -11.22 20.50
C GLY A 198 -10.99 -12.53 20.49
N ILE A 199 -10.29 -12.87 19.41
CA ILE A 199 -9.60 -14.17 19.23
C ILE A 199 -8.25 -14.25 19.96
N ARG A 200 -7.75 -15.47 20.22
CA ARG A 200 -6.41 -15.70 20.80
C ARG A 200 -5.29 -15.40 19.79
N TRP A 201 -4.08 -15.11 20.29
CA TRP A 201 -2.90 -14.76 19.47
C TRP A 201 -2.57 -15.75 18.35
N PRO A 202 -2.54 -17.08 18.57
CA PRO A 202 -2.17 -18.01 17.49
C PRO A 202 -3.11 -17.92 16.28
N ARG A 203 -4.43 -17.83 16.55
CA ARG A 203 -5.44 -17.65 15.50
C ARG A 203 -5.31 -16.28 14.83
N ALA A 204 -5.03 -15.23 15.60
CA ALA A 204 -4.82 -13.89 15.05
C ALA A 204 -3.60 -13.83 14.12
N ILE A 205 -2.49 -14.46 14.51
CA ILE A 205 -1.28 -14.55 13.70
C ILE A 205 -1.55 -15.35 12.43
N GLY A 206 -2.22 -16.51 12.53
CA GLY A 206 -2.57 -17.32 11.33
C GLY A 206 -3.41 -16.54 10.31
N LEU A 207 -4.43 -15.81 10.77
CA LEU A 207 -5.24 -14.97 9.90
C LEU A 207 -4.47 -13.75 9.37
N ALA A 208 -3.57 -13.17 10.16
CA ALA A 208 -2.72 -12.06 9.74
C ALA A 208 -1.73 -12.50 8.66
N THR A 209 -1.10 -13.67 8.80
CA THR A 209 -0.23 -14.26 7.76
C THR A 209 -1.00 -14.48 6.46
N PHE A 210 -2.22 -15.01 6.54
CA PHE A 210 -3.10 -15.12 5.38
C PHE A 210 -3.37 -13.75 4.74
N LEU A 211 -3.69 -12.72 5.54
CA LEU A 211 -3.92 -11.37 5.02
C LEU A 211 -2.66 -10.73 4.43
N VAL A 212 -1.47 -10.96 4.98
CA VAL A 212 -0.20 -10.49 4.40
C VAL A 212 0.01 -11.13 3.02
N PHE A 213 -0.18 -12.46 2.93
CA PHE A 213 -0.07 -13.18 1.66
C PHE A 213 -1.10 -12.68 0.64
N ALA A 214 -2.36 -12.51 1.06
CA ALA A 214 -3.40 -11.98 0.19
C ALA A 214 -3.13 -10.52 -0.21
N PHE A 215 -2.55 -9.72 0.69
CA PHE A 215 -2.19 -8.34 0.41
C PHE A 215 -1.08 -8.23 -0.64
N TYR A 216 -0.12 -9.17 -0.65
CA TYR A 216 0.85 -9.27 -1.75
C TYR A 216 0.14 -9.42 -3.11
N TRP A 217 -0.83 -10.32 -3.22
CA TRP A 217 -1.61 -10.49 -4.45
C TRP A 217 -2.47 -9.26 -4.78
N ILE A 218 -3.05 -8.60 -3.79
CA ILE A 218 -3.78 -7.33 -3.97
C ILE A 218 -2.87 -6.28 -4.60
N ILE A 219 -1.60 -6.18 -4.16
CA ILE A 219 -0.65 -5.23 -4.72
C ILE A 219 -0.28 -5.59 -6.18
N LEU A 220 -0.14 -6.87 -6.51
CA LEU A 220 0.07 -7.30 -7.90
C LEU A 220 -1.12 -6.96 -8.80
N ILE A 221 -2.35 -7.23 -8.33
CA ILE A 221 -3.58 -6.88 -9.06
C ILE A 221 -3.71 -5.36 -9.20
N TYR A 222 -3.40 -4.60 -8.15
CA TYR A 222 -3.37 -3.14 -8.20
C TYR A 222 -2.38 -2.64 -9.29
N ARG A 223 -1.16 -3.20 -9.34
CA ARG A 223 -0.16 -2.85 -10.36
C ARG A 223 -0.62 -3.23 -11.76
N MET A 224 -1.32 -4.35 -11.91
CA MET A 224 -1.93 -4.75 -13.18
C MET A 224 -2.99 -3.75 -13.64
N ILE A 225 -3.92 -3.36 -12.77
CA ILE A 225 -4.95 -2.37 -13.10
C ILE A 225 -4.30 -1.03 -13.46
N LEU A 226 -3.31 -0.59 -12.67
CA LEU A 226 -2.55 0.63 -12.92
C LEU A 226 -1.85 0.60 -14.29
N PHE A 227 -1.28 -0.54 -14.68
CA PHE A 227 -0.69 -0.72 -16.01
C PHE A 227 -1.74 -0.54 -17.11
N PHE A 228 -2.86 -1.28 -17.06
CA PHE A 228 -3.88 -1.19 -18.11
C PHE A 228 -4.51 0.19 -18.21
N THR A 229 -4.85 0.81 -17.07
CA THR A 229 -5.38 2.18 -17.05
C THR A 229 -4.40 3.17 -17.69
N THR A 230 -3.10 3.00 -17.45
CA THR A 230 -2.07 3.87 -18.04
C THR A 230 -1.88 3.59 -19.53
N PHE A 231 -1.80 2.31 -19.92
CA PHE A 231 -1.63 1.89 -21.30
C PHE A 231 -2.76 2.42 -22.20
N TYR A 232 -4.01 2.28 -21.78
CA TYR A 232 -5.16 2.75 -22.57
C TYR A 232 -5.36 4.27 -22.57
N SER A 233 -4.59 5.01 -21.78
CA SER A 233 -4.62 6.48 -21.75
C SER A 233 -3.49 7.13 -22.55
N LEU A 234 -2.59 6.33 -23.14
CA LEU A 234 -1.51 6.76 -24.04
C LEU A 234 -2.01 6.83 -25.49
#